data_AF-A0A948AHX7-F1
#
_entry.id   AF-A0A948AHX7-F1
#
_cell.length_a   1.000
_cell.length_b   1.000
_cell.length_c   1.000
_cell.angle_alpha   90.00
_cell.angle_beta   90.00
_cell.angle_gamma   90.00
#
_symmetry.space_group_name_H-M   'P 1'
#
loop_
_entity.id
_entity.type
_entity.pdbx_description
1 polymer ?
#
loop_
_entity_poly.entity_id
_entity_poly.type
_entity_poly.pdbx_seq_one_letter_code
_entity_poly.pdbx_strand_id
1 'polypeptide(L)'
;MQAPDNTTKLGRLFSWISWLLLLALLYWFFEDQISLQINPNQQLQSQIGSSGEKVTTLKRNKAGHYVGTALFNGVPMEFMLDTGATVVAVSEQAALKLGMPRGQRYQVSTANGPAAAYDSRLNSLQLGDIVLTEIRASITPGLHGNDILLGMSALKQLEFSQQQDELKLIQR
;
A
#
# COMPACT_ATOMS: atom_id res chain seq x y z
N MET A 1 -40.71 44.22 -31.48
CA MET A 1 -40.61 43.11 -30.51
C MET A 1 -39.60 42.11 -31.07
N GLN A 2 -38.40 41.99 -30.48
CA GLN A 2 -37.39 41.00 -30.90
C GLN A 2 -37.68 39.66 -30.21
N ALA A 3 -37.69 38.56 -30.97
CA ALA A 3 -37.91 37.23 -30.45
C ALA A 3 -36.74 36.79 -29.53
N PRO A 4 -37.01 36.04 -28.44
CA PRO A 4 -35.96 35.59 -27.54
C PRO A 4 -34.99 34.65 -28.28
N ASP A 5 -33.71 35.01 -28.30
CA ASP A 5 -32.67 34.24 -28.97
C ASP A 5 -32.28 33.00 -28.16
N ASN A 6 -33.01 31.91 -28.39
CA ASN A 6 -32.81 30.62 -27.72
C ASN A 6 -31.55 29.88 -28.21
N THR A 7 -30.95 30.30 -29.33
CA THR A 7 -29.76 29.64 -29.90
C THR A 7 -28.51 29.88 -29.05
N THR A 8 -28.38 31.09 -28.50
CA THR A 8 -27.26 31.45 -27.61
C THR A 8 -27.32 30.74 -26.25
N LYS A 9 -28.51 30.40 -25.76
CA LYS A 9 -28.70 29.63 -24.52
C LYS A 9 -28.32 28.16 -24.72
N LEU A 10 -28.71 27.57 -25.85
CA LEU A 10 -28.41 26.17 -26.17
C LEU A 10 -26.90 25.94 -26.40
N GLY A 11 -26.23 26.86 -27.10
CA GLY A 11 -24.77 26.81 -27.30
C GLY A 11 -23.97 26.93 -26.00
N ARG A 12 -24.36 27.83 -25.09
CA ARG A 12 -23.72 27.95 -23.77
C ARG A 12 -23.90 26.68 -22.95
N LEU A 13 -25.10 26.09 -22.95
CA LEU A 13 -25.37 24.84 -22.23
C LEU A 13 -24.48 23.70 -22.76
N PHE A 14 -24.33 23.60 -24.07
CA PHE A 14 -23.44 22.61 -24.69
C PHE A 14 -21.96 22.83 -24.34
N SER A 15 -21.48 24.08 -24.27
CA SER A 15 -20.13 24.38 -23.82
C SER A 15 -19.91 23.96 -22.36
N TRP A 16 -20.87 24.22 -21.46
CA TRP A 16 -20.78 23.77 -20.06
C TRP A 16 -20.75 22.25 -19.95
N ILE A 17 -21.60 21.53 -20.70
CA ILE A 17 -21.59 20.07 -20.73
C ILE A 17 -20.26 19.54 -21.27
N SER A 18 -19.74 20.13 -22.35
CA SER A 18 -18.44 19.75 -22.93
C SER A 18 -17.30 19.97 -21.93
N TRP A 19 -17.29 21.10 -21.20
CA TRP A 19 -16.31 21.36 -20.15
C TRP A 19 -16.42 20.39 -18.97
N LEU A 20 -17.65 20.06 -18.54
CA LEU A 20 -17.86 19.07 -17.49
C LEU A 20 -17.41 17.67 -17.90
N LEU A 21 -17.72 17.25 -19.14
CA LEU A 21 -17.26 15.98 -19.68
C LEU A 21 -15.74 15.93 -19.82
N LEU A 22 -15.12 17.02 -20.31
CA LEU A 22 -13.66 17.13 -20.40
C LEU A 22 -13.01 17.03 -19.03
N LEU A 23 -13.52 17.75 -18.03
CA LEU A 23 -13.00 17.71 -16.66
C LEU A 23 -13.16 16.33 -16.03
N ALA A 24 -14.29 15.66 -16.26
CA ALA A 24 -14.51 14.29 -15.78
C ALA A 24 -13.52 13.31 -16.42
N LEU A 25 -13.25 13.45 -17.73
CA LEU A 25 -12.30 12.60 -18.45
C LEU A 25 -10.86 12.85 -17.99
N LEU A 26 -10.48 14.12 -17.80
CA LEU A 26 -9.17 14.48 -17.25
C LEU A 26 -9.01 13.97 -15.83
N TYR A 27 -10.03 14.13 -14.97
CA TYR A 27 -10.02 13.60 -13.61
C TYR A 27 -9.76 12.08 -13.62
N TRP A 28 -10.50 11.32 -14.43
CA TRP A 28 -10.31 9.88 -14.56
C TRP A 28 -8.92 9.50 -15.10
N PHE A 29 -8.41 10.23 -16.10
CA PHE A 29 -7.09 9.99 -16.68
C PHE A 29 -5.94 10.27 -15.70
N PHE A 30 -6.03 11.35 -14.92
CA PHE A 30 -4.98 11.72 -13.97
C PHE A 30 -5.00 10.84 -12.71
N GLU A 31 -6.16 10.33 -12.29
CA GLU A 31 -6.28 9.45 -11.12
C GLU A 31 -5.43 8.18 -11.27
N ASP A 32 -5.55 7.48 -12.40
CA ASP A 32 -4.80 6.24 -12.66
C ASP A 32 -3.28 6.48 -12.65
N GLN A 33 -2.84 7.59 -13.26
CA GLN A 33 -1.43 7.95 -13.31
C GLN A 33 -0.86 8.36 -11.95
N ILE A 34 -1.69 8.87 -11.03
CA ILE A 34 -1.25 9.21 -9.67
C ILE A 34 -1.09 7.95 -8.83
N SER A 35 -2.00 6.98 -8.97
CA SER A 35 -1.98 5.74 -8.17
C SER A 35 -0.68 4.92 -8.35
N LEU A 36 -0.18 4.83 -9.58
CA LEU A 36 1.08 4.14 -9.90
C LEU A 36 2.32 4.85 -9.36
N GLN A 37 2.23 6.17 -9.13
CA GLN A 37 3.34 6.93 -8.57
C GLN A 37 3.47 6.72 -7.06
N ILE A 38 2.37 6.41 -6.37
CA ILE A 38 2.33 6.14 -4.93
C ILE A 38 2.69 4.66 -4.68
N ASN A 39 2.03 3.74 -5.39
CA ASN A 39 2.25 2.30 -5.29
C ASN A 39 2.53 1.74 -6.70
N PRO A 40 3.81 1.66 -7.12
CA PRO A 40 4.18 1.04 -8.40
C PRO A 40 4.11 -0.50 -8.35
N ASN A 41 3.82 -1.10 -7.19
CA ASN A 41 3.81 -2.55 -6.97
C ASN A 41 2.42 -3.07 -6.56
N GLN A 42 1.36 -2.56 -7.21
CA GLN A 42 -0.01 -3.03 -7.00
C GLN A 42 -0.17 -4.52 -7.36
N GLN A 43 0.60 -4.99 -8.33
CA GLN A 43 0.77 -6.39 -8.67
C GLN A 43 2.23 -6.77 -8.45
N LEU A 44 2.48 -7.59 -7.42
CA LEU A 44 3.82 -8.07 -7.12
C LEU A 44 4.30 -9.01 -8.22
N GLN A 45 5.43 -8.68 -8.82
CA GLN A 45 6.11 -9.56 -9.77
C GLN A 45 6.96 -10.55 -8.98
N SER A 46 6.56 -11.82 -9.03
CA SER A 46 7.33 -12.91 -8.44
C SER A 46 7.84 -13.89 -9.48
N GLN A 47 8.98 -14.51 -9.17
CA GLN A 47 9.65 -15.51 -9.98
C GLN A 47 10.12 -16.64 -9.07
N ILE A 48 9.97 -17.88 -9.54
CA ILE A 48 10.56 -19.05 -8.88
C ILE A 48 11.84 -19.38 -9.63
N GLY A 49 12.97 -19.25 -8.94
CA GLY A 49 14.29 -19.54 -9.49
C GLY A 49 14.51 -21.04 -9.70
N SER A 50 15.59 -21.37 -10.40
CA SER A 50 15.90 -22.76 -10.77
C SER A 50 16.24 -23.65 -9.59
N SER A 51 16.68 -23.07 -8.46
CA SER A 51 16.89 -23.80 -7.20
C SER A 51 15.66 -23.81 -6.29
N GLY A 52 14.51 -23.31 -6.75
CA GLY A 52 13.25 -23.28 -6.00
C GLY A 52 13.08 -22.05 -5.10
N GLU A 53 14.06 -21.15 -5.07
CA GLU A 53 13.96 -19.89 -4.37
C GLU A 53 12.87 -19.00 -4.97
N LYS A 54 12.11 -18.32 -4.13
CA LYS A 54 11.03 -17.43 -4.57
C LYS A 54 11.50 -16.00 -4.45
N VAL A 55 11.45 -15.27 -5.55
CA VAL A 55 11.92 -13.89 -5.65
C VAL A 55 10.75 -12.99 -5.93
N THR A 56 10.55 -11.96 -5.11
CA THR A 56 9.59 -10.87 -5.36
C THR A 56 10.34 -9.56 -5.53
N THR A 57 10.07 -8.85 -6.61
CA THR A 57 10.72 -7.57 -6.91
C THR A 57 9.78 -6.41 -6.61
N LEU A 58 10.27 -5.45 -5.84
CA LEU A 58 9.59 -4.19 -5.53
C LEU A 58 10.33 -3.03 -6.20
N LYS A 59 9.59 -2.17 -6.89
CA LYS A 59 10.06 -0.89 -7.42
C LYS A 59 9.86 0.21 -6.40
N ARG A 60 10.83 1.10 -6.29
CA ARG A 60 10.75 2.29 -5.45
C ARG A 60 9.75 3.27 -6.07
N ASN A 61 8.88 3.84 -5.25
CA ASN A 61 7.97 4.89 -5.66
C ASN A 61 8.68 6.25 -5.78
N LYS A 62 7.99 7.28 -6.28
CA LYS A 62 8.59 8.61 -6.46
C LYS A 62 9.00 9.31 -5.16
N ALA A 63 8.39 8.91 -4.03
CA ALA A 63 8.74 9.42 -2.70
C ALA A 63 9.97 8.72 -2.09
N GLY A 64 10.51 7.70 -2.77
CA GLY A 64 11.69 6.99 -2.32
C GLY A 64 11.42 5.73 -1.49
N HIS A 65 10.15 5.35 -1.32
CA HIS A 65 9.73 4.22 -0.50
C HIS A 65 9.38 2.99 -1.36
N TYR A 66 9.47 1.80 -0.77
CA TYR A 66 8.91 0.59 -1.39
C TYR A 66 7.50 0.37 -0.84
N VAL A 67 6.50 0.66 -1.67
CA VAL A 67 5.08 0.46 -1.35
C VAL A 67 4.54 -0.61 -2.28
N GLY A 68 3.77 -1.56 -1.77
CA GLY A 68 3.21 -2.64 -2.56
C GLY A 68 1.91 -3.19 -1.99
N THR A 69 1.23 -4.01 -2.77
CA THR A 69 0.01 -4.70 -2.32
C THR A 69 0.30 -6.18 -2.12
N ALA A 70 -0.04 -6.70 -0.94
CA ALA A 70 0.20 -8.10 -0.56
C ALA A 70 -1.01 -8.69 0.15
N LEU A 71 -1.06 -10.02 0.28
CA LEU A 71 -2.12 -10.66 1.06
C LEU A 71 -1.67 -10.83 2.50
N PHE A 72 -2.36 -10.15 3.41
CA PHE A 72 -2.22 -10.31 4.85
C PHE A 72 -3.39 -11.12 5.35
N ASN A 73 -3.17 -12.28 5.97
CA ASN A 73 -4.25 -13.21 6.34
C ASN A 73 -5.26 -13.48 5.19
N GLY A 74 -4.78 -13.49 3.94
CA GLY A 74 -5.62 -13.68 2.74
C GLY A 74 -6.34 -12.42 2.22
N VAL A 75 -6.20 -11.27 2.89
CA VAL A 75 -6.82 -10.00 2.49
C VAL A 75 -5.79 -9.12 1.79
N PRO A 76 -6.09 -8.58 0.58
CA PRO A 76 -5.18 -7.66 -0.11
C PRO A 76 -5.11 -6.33 0.63
N MET A 77 -3.91 -5.97 1.07
CA MET A 77 -3.62 -4.72 1.77
C MET A 77 -2.36 -4.08 1.18
N GLU A 78 -2.38 -2.75 1.09
CA GLU A 78 -1.19 -1.98 0.80
C GLU A 78 -0.27 -1.97 2.03
N PHE A 79 1.03 -2.04 1.80
CA PHE A 79 2.06 -1.93 2.81
C PHE A 79 3.20 -1.05 2.31
N MET A 80 3.93 -0.46 3.26
CA MET A 80 5.22 0.18 3.02
C MET A 80 6.32 -0.61 3.72
N LEU A 81 7.43 -0.87 3.04
CA LEU A 81 8.59 -1.49 3.65
C LEU A 81 9.32 -0.50 4.56
N ASP A 82 9.51 -0.89 5.82
CA ASP A 82 10.15 -0.05 6.84
C ASP A 82 11.20 -0.87 7.61
N THR A 83 12.47 -0.74 7.21
CA THR A 83 13.59 -1.41 7.89
C THR A 83 13.88 -0.85 9.28
N GLY A 84 13.34 0.33 9.63
CA GLY A 84 13.44 0.92 10.96
C GLY A 84 12.48 0.30 11.97
N ALA A 85 11.41 -0.34 11.50
CA ALA A 85 10.43 -1.00 12.36
C ALA A 85 10.94 -2.38 12.82
N THR A 86 10.92 -2.62 14.13
CA THR A 86 11.35 -3.91 14.71
C THR A 86 10.37 -5.05 14.38
N VAL A 87 9.07 -4.74 14.33
CA VAL A 87 7.99 -5.67 13.99
C VAL A 87 7.11 -5.06 12.90
N VAL A 88 6.27 -5.87 12.26
CA VAL A 88 5.24 -5.36 11.34
C VAL A 88 4.26 -4.50 12.14
N ALA A 89 4.15 -3.21 11.83
CA ALA A 89 3.21 -2.31 12.48
C ALA A 89 1.95 -2.19 11.63
N VAL A 90 0.79 -2.42 12.23
CA VAL A 90 -0.51 -2.44 11.56
C VAL A 90 -1.43 -1.43 12.24
N SER A 91 -2.07 -0.56 11.47
CA SER A 91 -3.08 0.36 12.00
C SER A 91 -4.24 -0.38 12.67
N GLU A 92 -4.94 0.27 13.60
CA GLU A 92 -6.07 -0.36 14.30
C GLU A 92 -7.18 -0.79 13.34
N GLN A 93 -7.47 0.02 12.32
CA GLN A 93 -8.49 -0.31 11.31
C GLN A 93 -8.05 -1.46 10.39
N ALA A 94 -6.77 -1.53 9.98
CA ALA A 94 -6.27 -2.69 9.23
C ALA A 94 -6.31 -3.96 10.10
N ALA A 95 -5.90 -3.89 11.36
CA ALA A 95 -5.90 -5.03 12.27
C ALA A 95 -7.29 -5.66 12.44
N LEU A 96 -8.34 -4.82 12.52
CA LEU A 96 -9.73 -5.27 12.56
C LEU A 96 -10.13 -6.02 11.28
N LYS A 97 -9.77 -5.50 10.10
CA LYS A 97 -10.03 -6.17 8.80
C LYS A 97 -9.32 -7.51 8.69
N LEU A 98 -8.12 -7.59 9.26
CA LEU A 98 -7.25 -8.76 9.21
C LEU A 98 -7.57 -9.79 10.31
N GLY A 99 -8.51 -9.50 11.22
CA GLY A 99 -8.85 -10.38 12.34
C GLY A 99 -7.69 -10.60 13.31
N MET A 100 -6.81 -9.62 13.49
CA MET A 100 -5.62 -9.74 14.31
C MET A 100 -5.96 -9.73 15.81
N PRO A 101 -5.40 -10.63 16.63
CA PRO A 101 -5.65 -10.64 18.07
C PRO A 101 -4.94 -9.46 18.74
N ARG A 102 -5.61 -8.80 19.69
CA ARG A 102 -5.01 -7.71 20.48
C ARG A 102 -4.41 -8.27 21.77
N GLY A 103 -3.10 -8.12 21.93
CA GLY A 103 -2.34 -8.55 23.09
C GLY A 103 -2.02 -7.41 24.06
N GLN A 104 -0.88 -7.55 24.75
CA GLN A 104 -0.43 -6.61 25.77
C GLN A 104 -0.10 -5.24 25.18
N ARG A 105 -0.41 -4.18 25.92
CA ARG A 105 -0.07 -2.81 25.55
C ARG A 105 1.39 -2.52 25.90
N TYR A 106 2.11 -1.87 24.99
CA TYR A 106 3.46 -1.38 25.21
C TYR A 106 3.69 -0.03 24.51
N GLN A 107 4.84 0.59 24.75
CA GLN A 107 5.24 1.82 24.07
C GLN A 107 6.25 1.55 22.97
N VAL A 108 6.06 2.20 21.83
CA VAL A 108 6.98 2.20 20.69
C VAL A 108 7.49 3.61 20.44
N SER A 109 8.76 3.72 20.06
CA SER A 109 9.30 4.99 19.57
C SER A 109 8.98 5.11 18.08
N THR A 110 8.36 6.22 17.67
CA THR A 110 8.06 6.53 16.28
C THR A 110 8.73 7.84 15.88
N ALA A 111 8.70 8.17 14.58
CA ALA A 111 9.20 9.47 14.10
C ALA A 111 8.47 10.66 14.75
N ASN A 112 7.19 10.48 15.13
CA ASN A 112 6.37 11.51 15.77
C ASN A 112 6.44 11.46 17.30
N GLY A 113 7.41 10.72 17.86
CA GLY A 113 7.57 10.51 19.30
C GLY A 113 6.99 9.18 19.79
N PRO A 114 6.94 8.97 21.12
CA PRO A 114 6.43 7.75 21.72
C PRO A 114 4.94 7.56 21.42
N ALA A 115 4.55 6.36 21.03
CA ALA A 115 3.17 5.98 20.77
C ALA A 115 2.83 4.66 21.48
N ALA A 116 1.54 4.46 21.78
CA ALA A 116 1.06 3.18 22.27
C ALA A 116 0.96 2.17 21.11
N ALA A 117 1.35 0.93 21.37
CA ALA A 117 1.12 -0.21 20.50
C ALA A 117 0.61 -1.40 21.32
N TYR A 118 0.07 -2.40 20.64
CA TYR A 118 -0.42 -3.64 21.25
C TYR A 118 0.21 -4.83 20.54
N ASP A 119 0.71 -5.79 21.31
CA ASP A 119 1.29 -7.00 20.74
C ASP A 119 0.25 -7.76 19.92
N SER A 120 0.67 -8.32 18.79
CA SER A 120 -0.20 -9.08 17.92
C SER A 120 0.60 -10.04 17.04
N ARG A 121 -0.11 -10.76 16.17
CA ARG A 121 0.46 -11.68 15.19
C ARG A 121 -0.34 -11.64 13.90
N LEU A 122 0.38 -11.81 12.79
CA LEU A 122 -0.18 -12.11 11.48
C LEU A 122 0.00 -13.60 11.23
N ASN A 123 -1.08 -14.29 10.87
CA ASN A 123 -1.04 -15.73 10.61
C ASN A 123 -0.31 -16.00 9.29
N SER A 124 -0.56 -15.18 8.28
CA SER A 124 0.14 -15.26 7.00
C SER A 124 0.38 -13.89 6.36
N LEU A 125 1.49 -13.81 5.63
CA LEU A 125 1.81 -12.75 4.69
C LEU A 125 2.28 -13.40 3.39
N GLN A 126 1.59 -13.09 2.30
CA GLN A 126 1.98 -13.54 0.97
C GLN A 126 2.41 -12.34 0.10
N LEU A 127 3.69 -12.35 -0.25
CA LEU A 127 4.34 -11.39 -1.15
C LEU A 127 4.58 -12.10 -2.49
N GLY A 128 3.62 -12.02 -3.41
CA GLY A 128 3.66 -12.83 -4.64
C GLY A 128 3.67 -14.33 -4.31
N ASP A 129 4.71 -15.04 -4.73
CA ASP A 129 4.89 -16.47 -4.42
C ASP A 129 5.48 -16.73 -3.01
N ILE A 130 6.12 -15.72 -2.41
CA ILE A 130 6.70 -15.81 -1.06
C ILE A 130 5.57 -15.89 -0.04
N VAL A 131 5.60 -16.88 0.84
CA VAL A 131 4.63 -17.03 1.92
C VAL A 131 5.37 -17.11 3.25
N LEU A 132 5.08 -16.16 4.13
CA LEU A 132 5.54 -16.13 5.52
C LEU A 132 4.35 -16.44 6.44
N THR A 133 4.63 -17.08 7.56
CA THR A 133 3.61 -17.44 8.57
C THR A 133 4.06 -17.05 9.96
N GLU A 134 3.10 -16.91 10.88
CA GLU A 134 3.35 -16.65 12.31
C GLU A 134 4.26 -15.42 12.56
N ILE A 135 3.96 -14.32 11.87
CA ILE A 135 4.76 -13.11 11.89
C ILE A 135 4.39 -12.28 13.12
N ARG A 136 5.39 -11.93 13.93
CA ARG A 136 5.20 -10.96 15.02
C ARG A 136 4.82 -9.60 14.45
N ALA A 137 3.74 -9.03 14.98
CA ALA A 137 3.22 -7.75 14.53
C ALA A 137 2.76 -6.92 15.75
N SER A 138 2.45 -5.66 15.51
CA SER A 138 1.87 -4.77 16.49
C SER A 138 0.68 -4.04 15.92
N ILE A 139 -0.34 -3.84 16.75
CA ILE A 139 -1.45 -2.94 16.43
C ILE A 139 -1.08 -1.56 16.96
N THR A 140 -0.93 -0.58 16.07
CA THR A 140 -0.44 0.76 16.39
C THR A 140 -1.51 1.79 16.05
N PRO A 141 -2.32 2.27 17.02
CA PRO A 141 -3.38 3.25 16.78
C PRO A 141 -2.90 4.61 16.26
N GLY A 142 -1.60 4.91 16.40
CA GLY A 142 -1.00 6.11 15.83
C GLY A 142 -0.82 6.07 14.30
N LEU A 143 -1.00 4.90 13.67
CA LEU A 143 -1.07 4.78 12.22
C LEU A 143 -2.49 5.09 11.74
N HIS A 144 -2.61 5.65 10.53
CA HIS A 144 -3.89 6.09 9.99
C HIS A 144 -4.45 5.08 8.99
N GLY A 145 -5.76 5.21 8.70
CA GLY A 145 -6.42 4.43 7.66
C GLY A 145 -6.12 2.93 7.75
N ASN A 146 -5.65 2.35 6.64
CA ASN A 146 -5.29 0.94 6.57
C ASN A 146 -3.78 0.71 6.52
N ASP A 147 -2.99 1.63 7.07
CA ASP A 147 -1.54 1.59 6.94
C ASP A 147 -0.94 0.32 7.56
N ILE A 148 0.02 -0.26 6.84
CA ILE A 148 0.84 -1.39 7.28
C ILE A 148 2.30 -1.06 6.97
N LEU A 149 3.15 -1.12 7.99
CA LEU A 149 4.60 -0.99 7.87
C LEU A 149 5.25 -2.36 8.01
N LEU A 150 5.86 -2.85 6.94
CA LEU A 150 6.52 -4.15 6.90
C LEU A 150 7.91 -4.05 7.53
N GLY A 151 7.97 -4.41 8.81
CA GLY A 151 9.18 -4.35 9.63
C GLY A 151 10.04 -5.61 9.63
N MET A 152 11.09 -5.58 10.44
CA MET A 152 12.14 -6.60 10.49
C MET A 152 11.66 -7.98 10.96
N SER A 153 10.53 -8.10 11.65
CA SER A 153 9.97 -9.42 12.02
C SER A 153 9.54 -10.27 10.81
N ALA A 154 9.18 -9.64 9.70
CA ALA A 154 8.98 -10.29 8.42
C ALA A 154 10.29 -10.30 7.61
N LEU A 155 10.97 -9.16 7.51
CA LEU A 155 12.14 -9.02 6.62
C LEU A 155 13.33 -9.92 7.02
N LYS A 156 13.50 -10.28 8.29
CA LYS A 156 14.55 -11.22 8.72
C LYS A 156 14.38 -12.64 8.19
N GLN A 157 13.18 -13.00 7.74
CA GLN A 157 12.90 -14.31 7.12
C GLN A 157 13.25 -14.33 5.63
N LEU A 158 13.67 -13.20 5.08
CA LEU A 158 13.95 -13.00 3.67
C LEU A 158 15.39 -12.54 3.50
N GLU A 159 16.03 -13.01 2.45
CA GLU A 159 17.20 -12.33 1.91
C GLU A 159 16.70 -11.13 1.08
N PHE A 160 17.40 -10.01 1.13
CA PHE A 160 17.06 -8.88 0.28
C PHE A 160 18.30 -8.27 -0.37
N SER A 161 18.13 -7.81 -1.61
CA SER A 161 19.16 -7.15 -2.38
C SER A 161 18.57 -5.93 -3.06
N GLN A 162 19.24 -4.78 -2.92
CA GLN A 162 18.81 -3.52 -3.48
C GLN A 162 19.74 -3.12 -4.61
N GLN A 163 19.16 -2.84 -5.78
CA GLN A 163 19.89 -2.37 -6.94
C GLN A 163 19.10 -1.24 -7.61
N GLN A 164 19.69 -0.04 -7.66
CA GLN A 164 19.04 1.17 -8.19
C GLN A 164 17.69 1.43 -7.49
N ASP A 165 16.59 1.33 -8.24
CA ASP A 165 15.23 1.55 -7.78
C ASP A 165 14.49 0.24 -7.48
N GLU A 166 15.15 -0.90 -7.57
CA GLU A 166 14.55 -2.21 -7.29
C GLU A 166 15.08 -2.80 -5.99
N LEU A 167 14.18 -3.43 -5.24
CA LEU A 167 14.47 -4.28 -4.10
C LEU A 167 13.95 -5.67 -4.40
N LYS A 168 14.84 -6.64 -4.40
CA LYS A 168 14.49 -8.06 -4.52
C LYS A 168 14.40 -8.66 -3.13
N LEU A 169 13.28 -9.29 -2.84
CA LEU A 169 13.03 -10.10 -1.66
C LEU A 169 13.10 -11.56 -2.06
N ILE A 170 13.85 -12.38 -1.33
CA ILE A 170 14.17 -13.76 -1.70
C ILE A 170 13.86 -14.68 -0.51
N GLN A 171 13.05 -15.70 -0.73
CA GLN A 171 12.80 -16.81 0.19
C GLN A 171 13.46 -18.07 -0.38
N ARG A 172 14.31 -18.73 0.42
CA ARG A 172 14.91 -20.02 0.09
C ARG A 172 14.09 -21.19 0.60
#